data_AF-A0A7J2HU22-F1
#
_entry.id   AF-A0A7J2HU22-F1
#
_cell.length_a   1.000
_cell.length_b   1.000
_cell.length_c   1.000
_cell.angle_alpha   90.00
_cell.angle_beta   90.00
_cell.angle_gamma   90.00
#
_symmetry.space_group_name_H-M   'P 1'
#
loop_
_entity.id
_entity.type
_entity.pdbx_description
1 polymer ?
#
loop_
_entity_poly.entity_id
_entity_poly.type
_entity_poly.pdbx_seq_one_letter_code
_entity_poly.pdbx_strand_id
1 'polypeptide(L)'
;MPLTLELYDESADSWIDKTRSCVRLRHSVSSRELEFVEFELVEEDVDIGRRVRVKRDGETVFEGIVYERSRRWRGGRPAAVKVIAYSYLILYDRHVVYRLYPVGTRAGEIIRDLASLEDGVDVSNVDDGDSLLSPWKIENEPALEVMRSVARGGQLLASDEAGAETVFQA
;
A
#
# COMPACT_ATOMS: atom_id res chain seq x y z
N MET A 1 7.01 -5.92 25.06
CA MET A 1 7.09 -5.70 23.60
C MET A 1 6.88 -4.21 23.35
N PRO A 2 7.95 -3.40 23.35
CA PRO A 2 7.87 -2.03 22.84
C PRO A 2 7.47 -2.00 21.36
N LEU A 3 6.49 -1.16 21.04
CA LEU A 3 6.26 -0.68 19.69
C LEU A 3 6.96 0.67 19.56
N THR A 4 7.64 0.90 18.44
CA THR A 4 8.25 2.20 18.13
C THR A 4 7.56 2.79 16.92
N LEU A 5 7.08 4.03 17.04
CA LEU A 5 6.52 4.81 15.93
C LEU A 5 7.56 5.83 15.48
N GLU A 6 7.98 5.78 14.22
CA GLU A 6 8.95 6.73 13.66
C GLU A 6 8.35 7.50 12.47
N LEU A 7 8.56 8.81 12.44
CA LEU A 7 8.26 9.67 11.29
C LEU A 7 9.55 10.08 10.59
N TYR A 8 9.57 10.08 9.26
CA TYR A 8 10.71 10.56 8.50
C TYR A 8 10.82 12.08 8.56
N ASP A 9 12.02 12.61 8.71
CA ASP A 9 12.34 14.03 8.58
C ASP A 9 13.19 14.23 7.33
N GLU A 10 12.59 14.82 6.29
CA GLU A 10 13.25 15.14 5.03
C GLU A 10 14.35 16.21 5.18
N SER A 11 14.27 17.06 6.20
CA SER A 11 15.29 18.10 6.46
C SER A 11 16.56 17.52 7.09
N ALA A 12 16.43 16.39 7.80
CA ALA A 12 17.51 15.73 8.52
C ALA A 12 17.85 14.34 7.95
N ASP A 13 17.26 13.97 6.80
CA ASP A 13 17.35 12.67 6.12
C ASP A 13 17.31 11.46 7.08
N SER A 14 16.42 11.49 8.06
CA SER A 14 16.45 10.55 9.19
C SER A 14 15.08 10.26 9.79
N TRP A 15 15.01 9.21 10.60
CA TRP A 15 13.79 8.75 11.25
C TRP A 15 13.74 9.24 12.71
N ILE A 16 12.66 9.93 13.08
CA ILE A 16 12.46 10.49 14.41
C ILE A 16 11.45 9.63 15.19
N ASP A 17 11.86 9.11 16.34
CA ASP A 17 10.99 8.40 17.28
C ASP A 17 9.93 9.35 17.89
N LYS A 18 8.66 9.03 17.66
CA LYS A 18 7.47 9.73 18.16
C LYS A 18 6.65 8.89 19.14
N THR A 19 7.18 7.76 19.60
CA THR A 19 6.51 6.81 20.51
C THR A 19 6.05 7.48 21.80
N ARG A 20 6.83 8.42 22.35
CA ARG A 20 6.47 9.16 23.58
C ARG A 20 5.28 10.11 23.40
N SER A 21 5.10 10.65 22.19
CA SER A 21 3.99 11.55 21.85
C SER A 21 2.74 10.78 21.39
N CYS A 22 2.86 9.46 21.17
CA CYS A 22 1.81 8.60 20.65
C CYS A 22 0.94 8.03 21.78
N VAL A 23 -0.32 8.46 21.86
CA VAL A 23 -1.29 8.02 22.88
C VAL A 23 -2.16 6.85 22.44
N ARG A 24 -2.15 6.54 21.14
CA ARG A 24 -2.91 5.43 20.54
C ARG A 24 -2.23 5.03 19.23
N LEU A 25 -2.08 3.73 19.02
CA LEU A 25 -1.63 3.13 17.77
C LEU A 25 -2.45 1.86 17.50
N ARG A 26 -2.92 1.69 16.26
CA ARG A 26 -3.60 0.49 15.77
C ARG A 26 -3.03 0.13 14.40
N HIS A 27 -2.62 -1.12 14.24
CA HIS A 27 -2.31 -1.72 12.93
C HIS A 27 -3.53 -2.52 12.45
N SER A 28 -3.86 -2.45 11.15
CA SER A 28 -5.01 -3.16 10.57
C SER A 28 -4.89 -3.22 9.04
N VAL A 29 -5.64 -4.12 8.42
CA VAL A 29 -5.89 -4.09 6.98
C VAL A 29 -7.26 -3.43 6.72
N SER A 30 -7.38 -2.68 5.63
CA SER A 30 -8.60 -1.99 5.19
C SER A 30 -9.50 -2.89 4.34
N SER A 31 -10.72 -2.43 4.03
CA SER A 31 -11.61 -3.13 3.09
C SER A 31 -11.09 -3.18 1.66
N ARG A 32 -10.07 -2.38 1.31
CA ARG A 32 -9.34 -2.43 0.04
C ARG A 32 -8.09 -3.30 0.12
N GLU A 33 -7.97 -4.20 1.10
CA GLU A 33 -6.79 -5.05 1.32
C GLU A 33 -5.47 -4.28 1.56
N LEU A 34 -5.52 -2.94 1.67
CA LEU A 34 -4.36 -2.12 2.03
C LEU A 34 -4.12 -2.17 3.53
N GLU A 35 -2.91 -2.54 3.90
CA GLU A 35 -2.37 -2.38 5.24
C GLU A 35 -2.31 -0.90 5.64
N PHE A 36 -2.69 -0.58 6.88
CA PHE A 36 -2.70 0.77 7.41
C PHE A 36 -2.46 0.84 8.91
N VAL A 37 -1.91 1.96 9.36
CA VAL A 37 -1.82 2.33 10.77
C VAL A 37 -2.69 3.56 11.06
N GLU A 38 -3.49 3.47 12.11
CA GLU A 38 -4.15 4.61 12.74
C GLU A 38 -3.39 4.95 14.01
N PHE A 39 -2.97 6.21 14.17
CA PHE A 39 -2.33 6.69 15.39
C PHE A 39 -2.80 8.08 15.80
N GLU A 40 -2.67 8.41 17.09
CA GLU A 40 -2.99 9.73 17.65
C GLU A 40 -1.76 10.27 18.38
N LEU A 41 -1.25 11.42 17.91
CA LEU A 41 -0.16 12.15 18.56
C LEU A 41 -0.69 13.35 19.34
N VAL A 42 0.01 13.73 20.41
CA VAL A 42 -0.28 14.89 21.26
C VAL A 42 0.92 15.84 21.23
N GLU A 43 0.68 17.16 21.16
CA GLU A 43 1.72 18.22 21.07
C GLU A 43 2.59 18.18 19.80
N GLU A 44 2.19 17.37 18.83
CA GLU A 44 2.84 17.20 17.53
C GLU A 44 1.87 17.57 16.41
N ASP A 45 2.39 18.04 15.28
CA ASP A 45 1.65 18.13 14.02
C ASP A 45 2.32 17.25 12.97
N VAL A 46 1.51 16.71 12.08
CA VAL A 46 1.94 15.77 11.04
C VAL A 46 1.28 16.18 9.73
N ASP A 47 2.08 16.32 8.68
CA ASP A 47 1.60 16.67 7.35
C ASP A 47 1.31 15.43 6.49
N ILE A 48 0.43 15.61 5.52
CA ILE A 48 0.06 14.59 4.54
C ILE A 48 1.24 14.35 3.59
N GLY A 49 1.46 13.10 3.19
CA GLY A 49 2.61 12.66 2.40
C GLY A 49 3.82 12.22 3.23
N ARG A 50 3.92 12.64 4.51
CA ARG A 50 5.05 12.30 5.37
C ARG A 50 5.19 10.79 5.54
N ARG A 51 6.40 10.25 5.34
CA ARG A 51 6.68 8.82 5.54
C ARG A 51 6.65 8.44 7.02
N VAL A 52 6.13 7.25 7.31
CA VAL A 52 5.99 6.67 8.64
C VAL A 52 6.42 5.21 8.62
N ARG A 53 7.02 4.74 9.70
CA ARG A 53 7.22 3.31 9.95
C ARG A 53 6.88 2.96 11.38
N VAL A 54 6.45 1.72 11.59
CA VAL A 54 6.25 1.14 12.92
C VAL A 54 7.18 -0.06 13.06
N LYS A 55 7.87 -0.12 14.19
CA LYS A 55 8.69 -1.27 14.59
C LYS A 55 8.08 -1.99 15.77
N ARG A 56 8.34 -3.30 15.84
CA ARG A 56 8.08 -4.15 17.00
C ARG A 56 9.39 -4.84 17.36
N ASP A 57 9.84 -4.64 18.60
CA ASP A 57 11.08 -5.25 19.11
C ASP A 57 12.33 -5.01 18.20
N GLY A 58 12.33 -3.90 17.45
CA GLY A 58 13.41 -3.47 16.54
C GLY A 58 13.15 -3.76 15.04
N GLU A 59 12.30 -4.73 14.72
CA GLU A 59 11.94 -5.10 13.35
C GLU A 59 10.85 -4.19 12.80
N THR A 60 10.98 -3.74 11.55
CA THR A 60 9.93 -2.97 10.86
C THR A 60 8.75 -3.87 10.54
N VAL A 61 7.57 -3.55 11.08
CA VAL A 61 6.32 -4.29 10.89
C VAL A 61 5.28 -3.53 10.06
N PHE A 62 5.59 -2.30 9.65
CA PHE A 62 4.81 -1.46 8.75
C PHE A 62 5.67 -0.32 8.23
N GLU A 63 5.61 0.00 6.94
CA GLU A 63 6.04 1.27 6.37
C GLU A 63 4.97 1.84 5.43
N GLY A 64 4.86 3.17 5.38
CA GLY A 64 3.89 3.84 4.53
C GLY A 64 3.96 5.35 4.59
N ILE A 65 2.87 5.99 4.17
CA ILE A 65 2.73 7.45 4.12
C ILE A 65 1.48 7.91 4.83
N VAL A 66 1.56 9.09 5.45
CA VAL A 66 0.41 9.77 6.04
C VAL A 66 -0.55 10.20 4.93
N TYR A 67 -1.77 9.65 4.96
CA TYR A 67 -2.79 9.87 3.94
C TYR A 67 -3.88 10.82 4.45
N GLU A 68 -4.36 10.61 5.68
CA GLU A 68 -5.34 11.48 6.34
C GLU A 68 -4.80 12.02 7.65
N ARG A 69 -5.15 13.28 7.95
CA ARG A 69 -4.96 13.89 9.27
C ARG A 69 -6.22 14.59 9.74
N SER A 70 -6.51 14.50 11.03
CA SER A 70 -7.64 15.16 11.68
C SER A 70 -7.19 15.76 13.01
N ARG A 71 -7.15 17.10 13.09
CA ARG A 71 -6.80 17.83 14.31
C ARG A 71 -8.01 17.93 15.24
N ARG A 72 -7.87 17.47 16.48
CA ARG A 72 -8.85 17.62 17.55
C ARG A 72 -8.41 18.73 18.51
N TRP A 73 -9.14 19.85 18.46
CA TRP A 73 -9.04 20.90 19.46
C TRP A 73 -9.99 20.58 20.62
N ARG A 74 -9.45 20.37 21.83
CA ARG A 74 -10.21 20.47 23.08
C ARG A 74 -9.75 21.72 23.82
N GLY A 75 -10.70 22.57 24.24
CA GLY A 75 -10.40 23.83 24.91
C GLY A 75 -9.42 23.64 26.07
N GLY A 76 -8.29 24.35 26.02
CA GLY A 76 -7.25 24.34 27.05
C GLY A 76 -6.38 23.07 27.14
N ARG A 77 -6.49 22.13 26.20
CA ARG A 77 -5.57 20.97 26.10
C ARG A 77 -4.71 21.07 24.83
N PRO A 78 -3.51 20.45 24.83
CA PRO A 78 -2.72 20.35 23.61
C PRO A 78 -3.54 19.75 22.47
N ALA A 79 -3.32 20.26 21.26
CA ALA A 79 -3.93 19.71 20.06
C ALA A 79 -3.48 18.26 19.89
N ALA A 80 -4.45 17.36 19.73
CA ALA A 80 -4.18 15.99 19.33
C ALA A 80 -4.42 15.85 17.83
N VAL A 81 -3.52 15.20 17.11
CA VAL A 81 -3.69 14.89 15.69
C VAL A 81 -3.91 13.39 15.55
N LYS A 82 -5.12 13.01 15.09
CA LYS A 82 -5.38 11.66 14.60
C LYS A 82 -4.84 11.57 13.17
N VAL A 83 -4.10 10.52 12.90
CA VAL A 83 -3.44 10.24 11.62
C VAL A 83 -3.87 8.85 11.14
N ILE A 84 -4.11 8.72 9.84
CA ILE A 84 -4.20 7.43 9.15
C ILE A 84 -3.12 7.42 8.06
N ALA A 85 -2.28 6.38 8.10
CA ALA A 85 -1.26 6.14 7.09
C ALA A 85 -1.45 4.77 6.46
N TYR A 86 -1.39 4.70 5.14
CA TYR A 86 -1.45 3.46 4.37
C TYR A 86 -0.04 3.06 3.92
N SER A 87 0.16 1.76 3.67
CA SER A 87 1.39 1.29 3.00
C SER A 87 1.59 1.97 1.65
N TYR A 88 2.83 2.00 1.15
CA TYR A 88 3.19 2.71 -0.09
C TYR A 88 2.35 2.29 -1.32
N LEU A 89 1.70 1.13 -1.29
CA LEU A 89 0.74 0.69 -2.32
C LEU A 89 -0.40 1.69 -2.57
N ILE A 90 -0.77 2.54 -1.60
CA ILE A 90 -1.77 3.61 -1.80
C ILE A 90 -1.37 4.60 -2.91
N LEU A 91 -0.06 4.73 -3.20
CA LEU A 91 0.45 5.60 -4.26
C LEU A 91 0.00 5.15 -5.66
N TYR A 92 -0.39 3.88 -5.83
CA TYR A 92 -0.94 3.36 -7.09
C TYR A 92 -2.48 3.55 -7.21
N ASP A 93 -3.18 3.98 -6.15
CA ASP A 93 -4.65 4.26 -6.18
C ASP A 93 -4.94 5.53 -7.01
N ARG A 94 -3.99 6.47 -7.08
CA ARG A 94 -4.08 7.73 -7.83
C ARG A 94 -3.75 7.60 -9.32
N HIS A 95 -3.10 6.52 -9.75
CA HIS A 95 -2.67 6.32 -11.14
C HIS A 95 -3.74 5.60 -11.95
N VAL A 96 -4.56 6.36 -12.68
CA VAL A 96 -5.50 5.77 -13.64
C VAL A 96 -4.75 5.38 -14.91
N VAL A 97 -4.73 4.08 -15.22
CA VAL A 97 -3.95 3.52 -16.33
C VAL A 97 -4.81 3.13 -17.53
N TYR A 98 -4.17 3.22 -18.69
CA TYR A 98 -4.63 2.65 -19.95
C TYR A 98 -3.47 1.81 -20.49
N ARG A 99 -3.71 0.51 -20.70
CA ARG A 99 -2.71 -0.48 -21.09
C ARG A 99 -3.30 -1.54 -22.01
N LEU A 100 -2.44 -2.13 -22.84
CA LEU A 100 -2.74 -3.31 -23.62
C LEU A 100 -1.55 -4.26 -23.50
N TYR A 101 -1.71 -5.34 -22.73
CA TYR A 101 -0.71 -6.38 -22.62
C TYR A 101 -1.04 -7.52 -23.61
N PRO A 102 -0.11 -7.94 -24.47
CA PRO A 102 -0.33 -9.04 -25.41
C PRO A 102 -0.40 -10.40 -24.69
N VAL A 103 -0.84 -11.41 -25.42
CA VAL A 103 -0.71 -12.83 -25.00
C VAL A 103 0.76 -13.14 -24.70
N GLY A 104 1.00 -13.90 -23.63
CA GLY A 104 2.33 -14.30 -23.19
C GLY A 104 2.97 -13.38 -22.16
N THR A 105 2.53 -12.12 -22.03
CA THR A 105 3.04 -11.20 -20.99
C THR A 105 2.80 -11.78 -19.61
N ARG A 106 3.83 -11.77 -18.77
CA ARG A 106 3.85 -12.43 -17.46
C ARG A 106 3.30 -11.53 -16.35
N ALA A 107 2.80 -12.13 -15.27
CA ALA A 107 2.34 -11.41 -14.09
C ALA A 107 3.40 -10.42 -13.57
N GLY A 108 4.64 -10.87 -13.39
CA GLY A 108 5.75 -10.03 -12.94
C GLY A 108 6.14 -8.92 -13.93
N GLU A 109 5.94 -9.11 -15.24
CA GLU A 109 6.14 -8.04 -16.23
C GLU A 109 5.10 -6.92 -16.07
N ILE A 110 3.84 -7.27 -15.82
CA ILE A 110 2.76 -6.31 -15.55
C ILE A 110 3.02 -5.55 -14.25
N ILE A 111 3.39 -6.27 -13.17
CA ILE A 111 3.75 -5.64 -11.90
C ILE A 111 4.94 -4.69 -12.08
N ARG A 112 5.98 -5.07 -12.84
CA ARG A 112 7.15 -4.22 -13.11
C ARG A 112 6.81 -2.98 -13.94
N ASP A 113 5.94 -3.07 -14.95
CA ASP A 113 5.44 -1.89 -15.69
C ASP A 113 4.65 -0.94 -14.78
N LEU A 114 3.68 -1.45 -14.02
CA LEU A 114 2.85 -0.63 -13.14
C LEU A 114 3.65 -0.04 -11.96
N ALA A 115 4.64 -0.77 -11.46
CA ALA A 115 5.50 -0.28 -10.37
C ALA A 115 6.32 0.95 -10.80
N SER A 116 6.72 1.03 -12.08
CA SER A 116 7.48 2.15 -12.65
C SER A 116 6.75 3.49 -12.68
N LEU A 117 5.46 3.53 -12.28
CA LEU A 117 4.68 4.75 -12.10
C LEU A 117 5.05 5.52 -10.81
N GLU A 118 5.85 4.93 -9.91
CA GLU A 118 6.38 5.57 -8.71
C GLU A 118 7.90 5.32 -8.60
N ASP A 119 8.65 6.36 -8.23
CA ASP A 119 10.11 6.28 -8.09
C ASP A 119 10.54 5.52 -6.82
N GLY A 120 11.69 4.85 -6.90
CA GLY A 120 12.35 4.23 -5.74
C GLY A 120 11.74 2.90 -5.25
N VAL A 121 10.84 2.29 -6.04
CA VAL A 121 10.26 0.97 -5.73
C VAL A 121 11.18 -0.14 -6.22
N ASP A 122 11.66 -0.98 -5.30
CA ASP A 122 12.43 -2.17 -5.64
C ASP A 122 11.48 -3.27 -6.14
N VAL A 123 11.76 -3.76 -7.36
CA VAL A 123 11.04 -4.83 -8.03
C VAL A 123 11.96 -5.98 -8.45
N SER A 124 13.19 -6.02 -7.93
CA SER A 124 14.21 -7.02 -8.28
C SER A 124 13.85 -8.45 -7.86
N ASN A 125 12.92 -8.61 -6.92
CA ASN A 125 12.45 -9.87 -6.38
C ASN A 125 11.01 -10.24 -6.81
N VAL A 126 10.43 -9.51 -7.76
CA VAL A 126 9.09 -9.81 -8.29
C VAL A 126 9.15 -11.08 -9.13
N ASP A 127 8.45 -12.13 -8.71
CA ASP A 127 8.27 -13.34 -9.50
C ASP A 127 7.45 -13.04 -10.77
N ASP A 128 7.86 -13.68 -11.85
CA ASP A 128 7.22 -13.59 -13.15
C ASP A 128 5.86 -14.28 -13.18
N GLY A 129 5.71 -15.40 -12.47
CA GLY A 129 4.46 -16.16 -12.40
C GLY A 129 3.94 -16.62 -13.77
N ASP A 130 2.61 -16.77 -13.86
CA ASP A 130 1.94 -17.20 -15.09
C ASP A 130 1.87 -16.10 -16.16
N SER A 131 1.71 -16.52 -17.41
CA SER A 131 1.51 -15.66 -18.58
C SER A 131 0.02 -15.43 -18.88
N LEU A 132 -0.30 -14.25 -19.39
CA LEU A 132 -1.60 -13.96 -19.99
C LEU A 132 -1.90 -14.92 -21.15
N LEU A 133 -3.00 -15.66 -21.03
CA LEU A 133 -3.52 -16.58 -22.04
C LEU A 133 -4.30 -15.86 -23.16
N SER A 134 -4.78 -14.64 -22.89
CA SER A 134 -5.50 -13.75 -23.81
C SER A 134 -4.98 -12.31 -23.67
N PRO A 135 -5.07 -11.45 -24.71
CA PRO A 135 -4.57 -10.08 -24.59
C PRO A 135 -5.44 -9.28 -23.63
N TRP A 136 -4.83 -8.63 -22.64
CA TRP A 136 -5.56 -7.86 -21.63
C TRP A 136 -5.52 -6.37 -21.94
N LYS A 137 -6.68 -5.81 -22.26
CA LYS A 137 -6.91 -4.38 -22.38
C LYS A 137 -7.44 -3.84 -21.06
N ILE A 138 -6.77 -2.82 -20.52
CA ILE A 138 -7.16 -2.12 -19.29
C ILE A 138 -7.53 -0.69 -19.67
N GLU A 139 -8.70 -0.24 -19.22
CA GLU A 139 -9.23 1.09 -19.54
C GLU A 139 -9.80 1.77 -18.29
N ASN A 140 -9.21 2.90 -17.91
CA ASN A 140 -9.69 3.75 -16.83
C ASN A 140 -9.75 3.04 -15.45
N GLU A 141 -8.78 2.19 -15.16
CA GLU A 141 -8.63 1.50 -13.86
C GLU A 141 -7.46 2.07 -13.05
N PRO A 142 -7.54 2.14 -11.71
CA PRO A 142 -6.38 2.43 -10.87
C PRO A 142 -5.32 1.34 -10.99
N ALA A 143 -4.04 1.72 -11.12
CA ALA A 143 -2.93 0.77 -11.18
C ALA A 143 -2.92 -0.20 -10.00
N LEU A 144 -3.34 0.25 -8.81
CA LEU A 144 -3.49 -0.57 -7.63
C LEU A 144 -4.52 -1.72 -7.78
N GLU A 145 -5.66 -1.49 -8.44
CA GLU A 145 -6.64 -2.55 -8.67
C GLU A 145 -6.13 -3.57 -9.70
N VAL A 146 -5.44 -3.10 -10.74
CA VAL A 146 -4.76 -3.97 -11.72
C VAL A 146 -3.70 -4.84 -11.03
N MET A 147 -2.83 -4.24 -10.21
CA MET A 147 -1.82 -4.97 -9.43
C MET A 147 -2.45 -6.06 -8.55
N ARG A 148 -3.58 -5.78 -7.87
CA ARG A 148 -4.29 -6.80 -7.09
C ARG A 148 -4.89 -7.89 -7.97
N SER A 149 -5.47 -7.55 -9.13
CA SER A 149 -6.01 -8.53 -10.07
C SER A 149 -4.93 -9.51 -10.56
N VAL A 150 -3.74 -8.99 -10.87
CA VAL A 150 -2.54 -9.79 -11.19
C VAL A 150 -2.13 -10.68 -10.01
N ALA A 151 -1.99 -10.12 -8.81
CA ALA A 151 -1.55 -10.85 -7.62
C ALA A 151 -2.52 -11.97 -7.18
N ARG A 152 -3.82 -11.85 -7.51
CA ARG A 152 -4.83 -12.90 -7.30
C ARG A 152 -4.93 -13.91 -8.45
N GLY A 153 -4.19 -13.71 -9.54
CA GLY A 153 -4.29 -14.52 -10.75
C GLY A 153 -5.60 -14.37 -11.55
N GLY A 154 -6.41 -13.34 -11.27
CA GLY A 154 -7.79 -13.23 -11.77
C GLY A 154 -7.89 -13.30 -13.29
N GLN A 155 -7.13 -12.45 -14.00
CA GLN A 155 -7.10 -12.46 -15.47
C GLN A 155 -6.28 -13.63 -16.05
N LEU A 156 -5.33 -14.19 -15.29
CA LEU A 156 -4.50 -15.31 -15.73
C LEU A 156 -5.33 -16.60 -15.86
N LEU A 157 -6.24 -16.83 -14.91
CA LEU A 157 -7.13 -17.99 -14.87
C LEU A 157 -8.37 -17.84 -15.78
N ALA A 158 -8.87 -16.61 -15.97
CA ALA A 158 -10.14 -16.34 -16.67
C ALA A 158 -10.18 -16.70 -18.18
N SER A 159 -9.09 -17.24 -18.74
CA SER A 159 -9.06 -17.72 -20.12
C SER A 159 -9.23 -19.24 -20.26
N ASP A 160 -9.33 -19.98 -19.16
CA ASP A 160 -9.63 -21.43 -19.17
C ASP A 160 -11.15 -21.72 -19.16
N GLU A 161 -11.97 -20.74 -18.73
CA GLU A 161 -13.45 -20.81 -18.77
C GLU A 161 -14.06 -20.57 -20.17
N ALA A 162 -13.37 -21.04 -21.21
CA ALA A 162 -13.95 -21.26 -22.53
C ALA A 162 -14.22 -22.76 -22.82
N GLY A 163 -13.92 -23.67 -21.89
CA GLY A 163 -14.00 -25.10 -22.17
C GLY A 163 -13.90 -26.12 -21.02
N ALA A 164 -14.36 -25.83 -19.80
CA ALA A 164 -14.50 -26.86 -18.76
C ALA A 164 -15.65 -26.60 -17.76
N GLU A 165 -16.74 -27.37 -17.87
CA GLU A 165 -17.56 -27.67 -16.68
C GLU A 165 -16.76 -28.58 -15.73
N THR A 166 -16.97 -28.44 -14.41
CA THR A 166 -16.35 -29.24 -13.32
C THR A 166 -14.87 -28.88 -13.07
N VAL A 167 -14.45 -28.39 -11.89
CA VAL A 167 -14.10 -29.12 -10.65
C VAL A 167 -13.70 -28.03 -9.62
N PHE A 168 -14.02 -28.02 -8.32
CA PHE A 168 -14.73 -28.93 -7.39
C PHE A 168 -15.40 -28.11 -6.26
N GLN A 169 -16.21 -28.76 -5.41
CA GLN A 169 -16.26 -28.49 -3.97
C GLN A 169 -15.52 -29.63 -3.26
N ALA A 170 -14.73 -29.33 -2.22
CA ALA A 170 -14.29 -30.29 -1.19
C ALA A 170 -13.87 -29.53 0.08
#